data_AF-A0A0N4SUU2-F1
#
_entry.id   AF-A0A0N4SUU2-F1
#
_cell.length_a   1.000
_cell.length_b   1.000
_cell.length_c   1.000
_cell.angle_alpha   90.00
_cell.angle_beta   90.00
_cell.angle_gamma   90.00
#
_symmetry.space_group_name_H-M   'P 1'
#
loop_
_entity.id
_entity.type
_entity.pdbx_description
1 polymer ?
#
loop_
_entity_poly.entity_id
_entity_poly.type
_entity_poly.pdbx_seq_one_letter_code
_entity_poly.pdbx_strand_id
1 'polypeptide(L)' 'MEILDTAGQEDTIQREGHMRWGEGFVLVYDITDRGSFEEVLPLKNILDEVKKPKNVTLI' A
#
# COMPACT_ATOMS: atom_id res chain seq x y z
N MET A 1 13.71 7.83 9.64
CA MET A 1 13.07 6.75 8.87
C MET A 1 12.11 6.07 9.82
N GLU A 2 10.82 6.12 9.52
CA GLU A 2 9.76 5.48 10.29
C GLU A 2 9.13 4.41 9.41
N ILE A 3 8.88 3.23 9.96
CA ILE A 3 8.26 2.10 9.26
C ILE A 3 6.94 1.82 9.96
N LEU A 4 5.87 1.82 9.18
CA LEU A 4 4.54 1.42 9.63
C LEU A 4 4.24 0.02 9.10
N ASP A 5 3.93 -0.90 10.00
CA ASP A 5 3.39 -2.22 9.66
C ASP A 5 1.85 -2.15 9.64
N THR A 6 1.23 -2.67 8.59
CA THR A 6 -0.22 -2.66 8.39
C THR A 6 -0.87 -4.02 8.66
N ALA A 7 -0.11 -5.01 9.13
CA ALA A 7 -0.62 -6.34 9.44
C ALA A 7 -1.78 -6.27 10.47
N GLY A 8 -2.92 -6.88 10.14
CA GLY A 8 -4.08 -6.95 11.02
C GLY A 8 -4.89 -5.65 11.17
N GLN A 9 -4.66 -4.64 10.32
CA GLN A 9 -5.47 -3.42 10.29
C GLN A 9 -6.49 -3.46 9.14
N GLU A 10 -7.75 -3.78 9.46
CA GLU A 10 -8.84 -3.85 8.47
C GLU A 10 -9.66 -2.55 8.34
N ASP A 11 -9.45 -1.57 9.22
CA ASP A 11 -10.20 -0.32 9.20
C ASP A 11 -9.83 0.58 8.00
N THR A 12 -10.77 0.74 7.07
CA THR A 12 -10.59 1.53 5.84
C THR A 12 -10.14 2.97 6.09
N ILE A 13 -10.62 3.59 7.18
CA ILE A 13 -10.26 4.98 7.56
C ILE A 13 -8.80 5.08 7.97
N GLN A 14 -8.30 4.11 8.75
CA GLN A 14 -6.91 4.08 9.20
C GLN A 14 -5.98 3.89 8.00
N ARG A 15 -6.35 2.97 7.11
CA ARG A 15 -5.62 2.68 5.87
C ARG A 15 -5.44 3.92 4.99
N GLU A 16 -6.49 4.69 4.74
CA GLU A 16 -6.35 5.94 3.97
C GLU A 16 -5.44 6.96 4.66
N GLY A 17 -5.55 7.11 5.98
CA GLY A 17 -4.69 7.99 6.78
C GLY A 17 -3.21 7.62 6.63
N HIS A 18 -2.91 6.32 6.74
CA HIS A 18 -1.56 5.78 6.55
C HIS A 18 -1.03 6.02 5.13
N MET A 19 -1.86 5.81 4.11
CA MET A 19 -1.50 6.10 2.73
C MET A 19 -1.22 7.59 2.51
N ARG A 20 -2.01 8.50 3.08
CA ARG A 20 -1.76 9.94 2.93
C ARG A 20 -0.46 10.35 3.62
N TRP A 21 -0.17 9.79 4.78
CA TRP A 21 1.04 10.07 5.57
C TRP A 21 2.32 9.49 4.96
N GLY A 22 2.30 8.25 4.46
CA GLY A 22 3.50 7.56 3.98
C GLY A 22 4.14 8.19 2.73
N GLU A 23 5.46 8.33 2.71
CA GLU A 23 6.20 8.92 1.58
C GLU A 23 6.73 7.87 0.57
N GLY A 24 6.75 6.59 0.97
CA GLY A 24 7.10 5.45 0.14
C GLY A 24 6.43 4.18 0.65
N PHE A 25 6.22 3.22 -0.24
CA PHE A 25 5.46 2.01 0.03
C PHE A 25 6.24 0.77 -0.38
N VAL A 26 6.12 -0.30 0.41
CA VAL A 26 6.62 -1.63 0.05
C VAL A 26 5.41 -2.51 -0.16
N LEU A 27 5.23 -3.06 -1.37
CA LEU A 27 4.15 -3.98 -1.66
C LEU A 27 4.69 -5.42 -1.57
N VAL A 28 4.24 -6.14 -0.54
CA VAL A 28 4.71 -7.49 -0.25
C VAL A 28 3.66 -8.51 -0.68
N TYR A 29 4.11 -9.61 -1.30
CA TYR A 29 3.29 -10.76 -1.65
C TYR A 29 4.05 -12.06 -1.31
N ASP A 30 3.34 -13.16 -1.20
CA ASP A 30 3.89 -14.50 -0.98
C ASP A 30 4.06 -15.23 -2.32
N ILE A 31 5.27 -15.71 -2.60
CA ILE A 31 5.59 -16.46 -3.83
C ILE A 31 4.83 -17.79 -3.94
N THR A 32 4.32 -18.31 -2.82
CA THR A 32 3.54 -19.55 -2.75
C THR A 32 2.03 -19.32 -2.80
N ASP A 33 1.58 -18.06 -2.72
CA ASP A 33 0.17 -17.67 -2.86
C ASP A 33 0.00 -16.67 -4.01
N ARG A 34 -0.51 -17.16 -5.14
CA ARG A 34 -0.79 -16.34 -6.31
C ARG A 34 -1.84 -15.24 -6.04
N GLY A 35 -2.78 -15.47 -5.12
CA GLY A 35 -3.79 -14.48 -4.76
C GLY A 35 -3.15 -13.20 -4.23
N SER A 36 -2.18 -13.34 -3.32
CA SER A 36 -1.41 -12.22 -2.78
C SER A 36 -0.70 -11.38 -3.86
N PHE A 37 -0.22 -12.00 -4.94
CA PHE A 37 0.38 -11.29 -6.06
C PHE A 37 -0.66 -10.51 -6.89
N GLU A 38 -1.82 -11.10 -7.11
CA GLU A 38 -2.91 -10.47 -7.88
C GLU A 38 -3.48 -9.23 -7.15
N GLU A 39 -3.38 -9.17 -5.83
CA GLU A 39 -3.78 -8.01 -5.02
C GLU A 39 -2.84 -6.80 -5.12
N VAL A 40 -1.58 -6.97 -5.55
CA VAL A 40 -0.59 -5.89 -5.64
C VAL A 40 -1.03 -4.77 -6.57
N LEU A 41 -1.63 -5.11 -7.73
CA LEU A 41 -2.06 -4.10 -8.71
C LEU A 41 -3.24 -3.24 -8.20
N PRO A 42 -4.32 -3.82 -7.64
CA PRO A 42 -5.34 -3.06 -6.93
C PRO A 42 -4.77 -2.12 -5.86
N LEU A 43 -3.82 -2.57 -5.05
CA LEU A 43 -3.15 -1.74 -4.03
C LEU A 43 -2.44 -0.54 -4.65
N LYS A 44 -1.67 -0.77 -5.71
CA LYS A 44 -0.97 0.29 -6.44
C LYS A 44 -1.93 1.35 -7.00
N ASN A 45 -3.05 0.92 -7.59
CA ASN A 45 -4.04 1.86 -8.15
C ASN A 45 -4.62 2.78 -7.07
N ILE A 46 -4.91 2.24 -5.88
CA ILE A 46 -5.39 3.03 -4.74
C ILE A 46 -4.33 4.06 -4.31
N LEU A 47 -3.06 3.64 -4.21
CA LEU A 47 -1.96 4.55 -3.86
C LEU A 47 -1.81 5.69 -4.86
N ASP A 48 -1.93 5.40 -6.17
CA ASP A 48 -1.87 6.43 -7.20
C ASP A 48 -2.98 7.46 -7.05
N GLU A 49 -4.21 7.02 -6.85
CA GLU A 49 -5.34 7.94 -6.64
C GLU A 49 -5.14 8.82 -5.40
N VAL A 50 -4.66 8.24 -4.29
CA VAL A 50 -4.41 8.98 -3.04
C VAL A 50 -3.24 9.96 -3.16
N LYS A 51 -2.23 9.67 -4.00
CA LYS A 51 -1.00 10.48 -4.11
C LYS A 51 -0.97 11.45 -5.29
N LYS A 52 -1.97 11.46 -6.16
CA LYS A 52 -2.07 12.45 -7.25
C LYS A 52 -1.88 13.89 -6.72
N PRO A 53 -1.12 14.74 -7.45
CA PRO A 53 -0.52 14.50 -8.77
C PRO A 53 0.90 13.91 -8.72
N LYS A 54 1.42 13.53 -7.53
CA LYS A 54 2.78 13.02 -7.38
C LYS A 54 2.85 11.54 -7.78
N ASN A 55 3.97 11.13 -8.34
CA ASN A 55 4.26 9.71 -8.53
C ASN A 55 4.51 9.03 -7.17
N VAL A 56 3.98 7.83 -7.02
CA VAL A 56 4.20 6.98 -5.84
C VAL A 56 5.58 6.34 -5.92
N THR A 57 6.40 6.53 -4.88
CA THR A 57 7.62 5.74 -4.68
C THR A 57 7.24 4.39 -4.11
N LEU A 58 7.57 3.32 -4.84
CA LEU A 58 7.25 1.94 -4.44
C LEU A 58 8.44 1.02 -4.66
N ILE A 59 8.51 -0.05 -3.88
CA ILE A 59 9.32 -1.25 -4.13
C ILE A 59 8.48 -2.52 -3.98
#